data_AF-A1S0D1-F1
#
_entry.id   AF-A1S0D1-F1
#
_cell.length_a   1.000
_cell.length_b   1.000
_cell.length_c   1.000
_cell.angle_alpha   90.00
_cell.angle_beta   90.00
_cell.angle_gamma   90.00
#
_symmetry.space_group_name_H-M   'P 1'
#
loop_
_entity.id
_entity.type
_entity.pdbx_description
1 polymer ?
#
loop_
_entity_poly.entity_id
_entity_poly.type
_entity_poly.pdbx_seq_one_letter_code
_entity_poly.pdbx_strand_id
1 'polypeptide(L)'
;MSEKAGFYVDGMRLLKGYSEAMLASQLVNLVALLVFALLLPGFLPSVPELWAGKEALRLGAALARHLLLLLLVLILFIAGGVLWLFAVFARLIPAADRLAKWREALGGSSKMIKYGYWASLALAVLAVVALVAFALPAMPALAGRYPPVGPEAMLAVMTGFIVVLLLVVLAAIASFVARIGEILMLFELSSATGLDSFKTAAILEVVQILLSFLSAVPHALAVAGLLSVALFIAALVLIREGSAKALAQPPAA
;
A
#
# COMPACT_ATOMS: atom_id res chain seq x y z
N MET A 1 12.67 26.28 24.40
CA MET A 1 11.94 24.99 24.36
C MET A 1 12.92 23.90 24.72
N SER A 2 12.53 22.93 25.56
CA SER A 2 13.39 21.77 25.83
C SER A 2 13.58 20.95 24.56
N GLU A 3 14.72 20.28 24.41
CA GLU A 3 15.03 19.43 23.25
C GLU A 3 13.93 18.39 22.98
N LYS A 4 13.35 17.82 24.06
CA LYS A 4 12.20 16.91 24.01
C LYS A 4 10.94 17.52 23.41
N ALA A 5 10.65 18.80 23.72
CA ALA A 5 9.52 19.50 23.13
C ALA A 5 9.71 19.71 21.61
N GLY A 6 10.96 19.90 21.15
CA GLY A 6 11.29 19.95 19.72
C GLY A 6 10.96 18.63 19.02
N PHE A 7 11.39 17.50 19.59
CA PHE A 7 11.08 16.17 19.04
C PHE A 7 9.57 15.89 18.97
N TYR A 8 8.80 16.31 19.97
CA TYR A 8 7.35 16.20 19.95
C TYR A 8 6.71 16.99 18.80
N VAL A 9 7.03 18.27 18.68
CA VAL A 9 6.44 19.16 17.65
C VAL A 9 6.80 18.68 16.25
N ASP A 10 8.06 18.33 16.01
CA ASP A 10 8.50 17.80 14.72
C ASP A 10 7.82 16.47 14.40
N GLY A 11 7.73 15.58 15.39
CA GLY A 11 7.05 14.30 15.27
C GLY A 11 5.57 14.42 14.89
N MET A 12 4.83 15.28 15.59
CA MET A 12 3.41 15.53 15.29
C MET A 12 3.21 16.22 13.93
N ARG A 13 4.10 17.14 13.54
CA ARG A 13 4.06 17.76 12.21
C ARG A 13 4.30 16.74 11.10
N LEU A 14 5.24 15.83 11.30
CA LEU A 14 5.50 14.74 10.36
C LEU A 14 4.32 13.77 10.31
N LEU A 15 3.71 13.42 11.44
CA LEU A 15 2.54 12.53 11.51
C LEU A 15 1.31 13.14 10.81
N LYS A 16 1.09 14.45 10.96
CA LYS A 16 0.09 15.19 10.18
C LYS A 16 0.40 15.16 8.67
N GLY A 17 1.65 15.40 8.31
CA GLY A 17 2.08 15.34 6.90
C GLY A 17 1.98 13.94 6.31
N TYR A 18 2.18 12.90 7.12
CA TYR A 18 1.94 11.50 6.75
C TYR A 18 0.47 11.27 6.39
N SER A 19 -0.46 11.66 7.26
CA SER A 19 -1.89 11.43 6.99
C SER A 19 -2.39 12.24 5.79
N GLU A 20 -1.90 13.47 5.60
CA GLU A 20 -2.23 14.28 4.42
C GLU A 20 -1.70 13.65 3.12
N ALA A 21 -0.45 13.21 3.09
CA ALA A 21 0.13 12.55 1.92
C ALA A 21 -0.53 11.18 1.63
N MET A 22 -0.85 10.42 2.68
CA MET A 22 -1.54 9.14 2.54
C MET A 22 -2.98 9.31 2.06
N LEU A 23 -3.72 10.32 2.56
CA LEU A 23 -5.04 10.66 2.03
C LEU A 23 -4.98 11.02 0.55
N ALA A 24 -4.01 11.84 0.13
CA ALA A 24 -3.81 12.16 -1.27
C ALA A 24 -3.52 10.91 -2.12
N SER A 25 -2.67 10.00 -1.62
CA SER A 25 -2.40 8.70 -2.26
C SER A 25 -3.68 7.87 -2.43
N GLN A 26 -4.50 7.73 -1.38
CA GLN A 26 -5.75 6.98 -1.44
C GLN A 26 -6.75 7.59 -2.42
N LEU A 27 -6.87 8.92 -2.45
CA LEU A 27 -7.74 9.61 -3.39
C LEU A 27 -7.30 9.39 -4.84
N VAL A 28 -6.00 9.50 -5.14
CA VAL A 28 -5.46 9.23 -6.48
C VAL A 28 -5.74 7.78 -6.89
N ASN A 29 -5.52 6.82 -5.99
CA ASN A 29 -5.80 5.40 -6.26
C ASN A 29 -7.29 5.11 -6.44
N LEU A 30 -8.17 5.77 -5.69
CA LEU A 30 -9.62 5.67 -5.87
C LEU A 30 -10.05 6.23 -7.22
N VAL A 31 -9.51 7.37 -7.63
CA VAL A 31 -9.76 7.93 -8.97
C VAL A 31 -9.26 6.97 -10.05
N ALA A 32 -8.05 6.40 -9.89
CA ALA A 32 -7.52 5.40 -10.81
C ALA A 32 -8.45 4.17 -10.91
N LEU A 33 -8.93 3.67 -9.78
CA LEU A 33 -9.86 2.54 -9.71
C LEU A 33 -11.20 2.86 -10.38
N LEU A 34 -11.74 4.05 -10.18
CA LEU A 34 -12.99 4.48 -10.81
C LEU A 34 -12.84 4.59 -12.32
N VAL A 35 -11.75 5.20 -12.81
CA VAL A 35 -11.45 5.27 -14.25
C VAL A 35 -11.26 3.87 -14.81
N PHE A 36 -10.57 2.98 -14.11
CA PHE A 36 -10.41 1.59 -14.51
C PHE A 36 -11.75 0.83 -14.54
N ALA A 37 -12.62 1.04 -13.55
CA ALA A 37 -13.93 0.41 -13.50
C ALA A 37 -14.82 0.82 -14.69
N LEU A 38 -14.71 2.06 -15.16
CA LEU A 38 -15.39 2.53 -16.38
C LEU A 38 -14.88 1.83 -17.65
N LEU A 39 -13.66 1.31 -17.64
CA LEU A 39 -13.10 0.54 -18.76
C LEU A 39 -13.57 -0.92 -18.76
N LEU A 40 -13.93 -1.48 -17.60
CA LEU A 40 -14.28 -2.91 -17.46
C LEU A 40 -15.34 -3.40 -18.46
N PRO A 41 -16.45 -2.67 -18.74
CA PRO A 41 -17.45 -3.11 -19.72
C PRO A 41 -16.89 -3.30 -21.14
N GLY A 42 -15.82 -2.57 -21.49
CA GLY A 42 -15.13 -2.68 -22.78
C GLY A 42 -14.17 -3.88 -22.86
N PHE A 43 -13.76 -4.45 -21.72
CA PHE A 43 -12.80 -5.57 -21.65
C PHE A 43 -13.45 -6.90 -21.24
N LEU A 44 -14.47 -6.87 -20.37
CA LEU A 44 -15.19 -8.05 -19.87
C LEU A 44 -15.68 -9.00 -20.98
N PRO A 45 -16.25 -8.51 -22.11
CA PRO A 45 -16.71 -9.38 -23.19
C PRO A 45 -15.57 -10.14 -23.88
N SER A 46 -14.33 -9.64 -23.83
CA SER A 46 -13.16 -10.24 -24.48
C SER A 46 -12.44 -11.29 -23.60
N VAL A 47 -12.76 -11.37 -22.31
CA VAL A 47 -12.12 -12.31 -21.37
C VAL A 47 -12.43 -13.79 -21.71
N PRO A 48 -13.68 -14.19 -22.01
CA PRO A 48 -13.99 -15.57 -22.40
C PRO A 48 -13.35 -15.97 -23.74
N GLU A 49 -13.26 -15.02 -24.69
CA GLU A 49 -12.67 -15.27 -26.02
C GLU A 49 -11.16 -15.51 -25.94
N LEU A 50 -10.45 -14.79 -25.05
CA LEU A 50 -9.03 -15.03 -24.74
C LEU A 50 -8.77 -16.43 -24.15
N TRP A 51 -9.62 -16.87 -23.22
CA TRP A 51 -9.52 -18.20 -22.62
C TRP A 51 -9.78 -19.32 -23.62
N ALA A 52 -10.59 -19.05 -24.65
CA ALA A 52 -10.87 -19.98 -25.73
C ALA A 52 -9.79 -20.01 -26.83
N GLY A 53 -8.72 -19.22 -26.71
CA GLY A 53 -7.62 -19.15 -27.68
C GLY A 53 -8.04 -18.56 -29.05
N LYS A 54 -9.22 -17.96 -29.14
CA LYS A 54 -9.78 -17.40 -30.37
C LYS A 54 -9.64 -15.88 -30.32
N GLU A 55 -8.68 -15.38 -31.10
CA GLU A 55 -8.47 -13.97 -31.46
C GLU A 55 -7.74 -13.05 -30.45
N ALA A 56 -6.42 -13.21 -30.37
CA ALA A 56 -5.50 -12.20 -29.82
C ALA A 56 -5.63 -10.80 -30.51
N LEU A 57 -6.11 -10.76 -31.76
CA LEU A 57 -6.30 -9.55 -32.56
C LEU A 57 -7.41 -8.62 -32.02
N ARG A 58 -8.51 -9.16 -31.48
CA ARG A 58 -9.59 -8.35 -30.88
C ARG A 58 -9.16 -7.69 -29.57
N LEU A 59 -8.39 -8.40 -28.76
CA LEU A 59 -7.82 -7.85 -27.54
C LEU A 59 -6.82 -6.72 -27.86
N GLY A 60 -5.98 -6.93 -28.88
CA GLY A 60 -5.08 -5.88 -29.39
C GLY A 60 -5.83 -4.62 -29.82
N ALA A 61 -6.95 -4.77 -30.54
CA ALA A 61 -7.79 -3.64 -30.95
C ALA A 61 -8.52 -2.96 -29.76
N ALA A 62 -8.99 -3.73 -28.77
CA ALA A 62 -9.62 -3.20 -27.56
C ALA A 62 -8.61 -2.47 -26.65
N LEU A 63 -7.39 -3.01 -26.51
CA LEU A 63 -6.27 -2.37 -25.82
C LEU A 63 -5.84 -1.10 -26.54
N ALA A 64 -5.71 -1.13 -27.87
CA ALA A 64 -5.35 0.05 -28.67
C ALA A 64 -6.41 1.16 -28.53
N ARG A 65 -7.71 0.81 -28.54
CA ARG A 65 -8.82 1.75 -28.39
C ARG A 65 -8.82 2.48 -27.04
N HIS A 66 -8.38 1.81 -25.98
CA HIS A 66 -8.35 2.37 -24.63
C HIS A 66 -6.94 2.66 -24.13
N LEU A 67 -5.93 2.64 -25.02
CA LEU A 67 -4.51 2.72 -24.64
C LEU A 67 -4.21 3.97 -23.82
N LEU A 68 -4.73 5.13 -24.23
CA LEU A 68 -4.55 6.39 -23.50
C LEU A 68 -5.16 6.34 -22.10
N LEU A 69 -6.35 5.74 -21.94
CA LEU A 69 -7.00 5.61 -20.63
C LEU A 69 -6.29 4.59 -19.75
N LEU A 70 -5.78 3.49 -20.32
CA LEU A 70 -4.95 2.52 -19.58
C LEU A 70 -3.62 3.12 -19.14
N LEU A 71 -2.97 3.92 -20.00
CA LEU A 71 -1.77 4.67 -19.63
C LEU A 71 -2.06 5.69 -18.53
N LEU A 72 -3.19 6.40 -18.60
CA LEU A 72 -3.62 7.31 -17.55
C LEU A 72 -3.84 6.56 -16.21
N VAL A 73 -4.57 5.44 -16.23
CA VAL A 73 -4.78 4.59 -15.04
C VAL A 73 -3.44 4.13 -14.46
N LEU A 74 -2.52 3.67 -15.30
CA LEU A 74 -1.18 3.26 -14.88
C LEU A 74 -0.40 4.42 -14.24
N ILE A 75 -0.42 5.61 -14.86
CA ILE A 75 0.23 6.81 -14.32
C ILE A 75 -0.36 7.19 -12.97
N LEU A 76 -1.69 7.12 -12.82
CA LEU A 76 -2.36 7.43 -11.55
C LEU A 76 -1.97 6.42 -10.46
N PHE A 77 -1.94 5.11 -10.76
CA PHE A 77 -1.47 4.12 -9.78
C PHE A 77 0.00 4.32 -9.40
N ILE A 78 0.87 4.66 -10.36
CA ILE A 78 2.28 4.99 -10.08
C ILE A 78 2.36 6.23 -9.18
N ALA A 79 1.62 7.29 -9.50
CA ALA A 79 1.58 8.51 -8.70
C ALA A 79 1.07 8.24 -7.27
N GLY A 80 0.01 7.44 -7.14
CA GLY A 80 -0.51 6.98 -5.85
C GLY A 80 0.52 6.18 -5.06
N GLY A 81 1.25 5.27 -5.72
CA GLY A 81 2.34 4.50 -5.11
C GLY A 81 3.53 5.35 -4.66
N VAL A 82 3.93 6.35 -5.47
CA VAL A 82 4.98 7.30 -5.10
C VAL A 82 4.56 8.14 -3.89
N LEU A 83 3.32 8.63 -3.85
CA LEU A 83 2.78 9.35 -2.70
C LEU A 83 2.73 8.47 -1.44
N TRP A 84 2.38 7.18 -1.59
CA TRP A 84 2.41 6.22 -0.48
C TRP A 84 3.82 6.03 0.05
N LEU A 85 4.81 5.82 -0.83
CA LEU A 85 6.22 5.70 -0.45
C LEU A 85 6.71 6.98 0.25
N PHE A 86 6.37 8.15 -0.28
CA PHE A 86 6.71 9.43 0.36
C PHE A 86 6.07 9.56 1.74
N ALA A 87 4.79 9.23 1.88
CA ALA A 87 4.09 9.28 3.16
C ALA A 87 4.78 8.38 4.20
N VAL A 88 5.12 7.15 3.84
CA VAL A 88 5.75 6.20 4.77
C VAL A 88 7.19 6.59 5.10
N PHE A 89 8.05 6.70 4.07
CA PHE A 89 9.49 6.81 4.27
C PHE A 89 9.97 8.22 4.59
N ALA A 90 9.31 9.25 4.06
CA ALA A 90 9.69 10.64 4.34
C ALA A 90 8.91 11.26 5.51
N ARG A 91 7.77 10.68 5.92
CA ARG A 91 6.93 11.25 6.99
C ARG A 91 6.73 10.29 8.15
N LEU A 92 6.13 9.11 7.98
CA LEU A 92 5.77 8.20 9.08
C LEU A 92 6.98 7.68 9.84
N ILE A 93 7.98 7.12 9.14
CA ILE A 93 9.19 6.59 9.79
C ILE A 93 9.93 7.71 10.56
N PRO A 94 10.19 8.89 9.96
CA PRO A 94 10.75 10.00 10.71
C PRO A 94 9.87 10.49 11.86
N ALA A 95 8.53 10.50 11.71
CA ALA A 95 7.61 10.86 12.79
C ALA A 95 7.78 9.93 13.99
N ALA A 96 7.77 8.62 13.75
CA ALA A 96 7.92 7.62 14.78
C ALA A 96 9.29 7.73 15.48
N ASP A 97 10.37 7.90 14.72
CA ASP A 97 11.73 8.09 15.26
C ASP A 97 11.83 9.36 16.14
N ARG A 98 11.16 10.46 15.76
CA ARG A 98 11.14 11.71 16.54
C ARG A 98 10.28 11.55 17.80
N LEU A 99 9.09 10.98 17.68
CA LEU A 99 8.20 10.77 18.81
C LEU A 99 8.79 9.80 19.84
N ALA A 100 9.54 8.78 19.42
CA ALA A 100 10.29 7.89 20.31
C ALA A 100 11.37 8.61 21.13
N LYS A 101 11.98 9.67 20.60
CA LYS A 101 12.93 10.51 21.35
C LYS A 101 12.24 11.43 22.36
N TRP A 102 11.00 11.82 22.08
CA TRP A 102 10.18 12.54 23.04
C TRP A 102 9.73 11.62 24.18
N ARG A 103 9.23 10.42 23.86
CA ARG A 103 8.72 9.45 24.83
C ARG A 103 9.20 8.03 24.53
N GLU A 104 9.92 7.46 25.48
CA GLU A 104 10.58 6.15 25.35
C GLU A 104 9.60 4.99 25.11
N ALA A 105 8.36 5.08 25.62
CA ALA A 105 7.31 4.09 25.37
C ALA A 105 7.10 3.82 23.87
N LEU A 106 7.28 4.85 23.02
CA LEU A 106 7.13 4.75 21.56
C LEU A 106 8.32 4.08 20.87
N GLY A 107 9.38 3.73 21.60
CA GLY A 107 10.59 3.13 21.03
C GLY A 107 10.37 1.75 20.42
N GLY A 108 9.46 0.95 20.99
CA GLY A 108 9.09 -0.36 20.43
C GLY A 108 8.32 -0.21 19.11
N SER A 109 7.26 0.59 19.13
CA SER A 109 6.41 0.87 17.98
C SER A 109 7.19 1.53 16.82
N SER A 110 8.08 2.49 17.12
CA SER A 110 8.98 3.11 16.12
C SER A 110 9.88 2.10 15.40
N LYS A 111 10.50 1.16 16.12
CA LYS A 111 11.34 0.12 15.52
C LYS A 111 10.53 -0.80 14.60
N MET A 112 9.33 -1.20 15.03
CA MET A 112 8.45 -2.05 14.22
C MET A 112 8.05 -1.36 12.91
N ILE A 113 7.65 -0.08 12.96
CA ILE A 113 7.34 0.73 11.78
C ILE A 113 8.56 0.78 10.85
N LYS A 114 9.72 1.19 11.37
CA LYS A 114 10.94 1.40 10.59
C LYS A 114 11.39 0.11 9.91
N TYR A 115 11.67 -0.93 10.68
CA TYR A 115 12.21 -2.17 10.13
C TYR A 115 11.19 -2.93 9.31
N GLY A 116 9.91 -2.92 9.70
CA GLY A 116 8.85 -3.56 8.94
C GLY A 116 8.69 -2.96 7.54
N TYR A 117 8.62 -1.62 7.42
CA TYR A 117 8.51 -0.97 6.11
C TYR A 117 9.78 -1.10 5.26
N TRP A 118 10.97 -0.95 5.84
CA TRP A 118 12.22 -1.16 5.10
C TRP A 118 12.38 -2.60 4.59
N ALA A 119 12.07 -3.59 5.42
CA ALA A 119 12.09 -4.99 5.01
C ALA A 119 11.05 -5.26 3.92
N SER A 120 9.83 -4.72 4.07
CA SER A 120 8.78 -4.84 3.06
C SER A 120 9.21 -4.27 1.70
N LEU A 121 9.80 -3.07 1.70
CA LEU A 121 10.30 -2.43 0.48
C LEU A 121 11.42 -3.25 -0.18
N ALA A 122 12.40 -3.71 0.60
CA ALA A 122 13.49 -4.53 0.07
C ALA A 122 12.96 -5.82 -0.57
N LEU A 123 12.02 -6.50 0.08
CA LEU A 123 11.40 -7.72 -0.43
C LEU A 123 10.52 -7.45 -1.66
N ALA A 124 9.80 -6.33 -1.70
CA ALA A 124 9.01 -5.93 -2.86
C ALA A 124 9.90 -5.62 -4.08
N VAL A 125 11.02 -4.91 -3.87
CA VAL A 125 12.01 -4.66 -4.94
C VAL A 125 12.61 -5.97 -5.43
N LEU A 126 12.98 -6.88 -4.52
CA LEU A 126 13.47 -8.21 -4.89
C LEU A 126 12.42 -9.01 -5.69
N ALA A 127 11.14 -8.92 -5.31
CA ALA A 127 10.05 -9.58 -6.05
C ALA A 127 9.93 -9.04 -7.49
N VAL A 128 10.06 -7.71 -7.68
CA VAL A 128 10.06 -7.10 -9.02
C VAL A 128 11.28 -7.54 -9.83
N VAL A 129 12.47 -7.54 -9.23
CA VAL A 129 13.70 -7.99 -9.90
C VAL A 129 13.59 -9.47 -10.29
N ALA A 130 13.11 -10.32 -9.38
CA ALA A 130 12.86 -11.73 -9.66
C ALA A 130 11.84 -11.90 -10.79
N LEU A 131 10.73 -11.17 -10.75
CA LEU A 131 9.70 -11.22 -11.80
C LEU A 131 10.29 -10.89 -13.17
N VAL A 132 11.09 -9.81 -13.26
CA VAL A 132 11.77 -9.43 -14.51
C VAL A 132 12.75 -10.52 -14.95
N ALA A 133 13.58 -11.03 -14.03
CA ALA A 133 14.57 -12.06 -14.34
C ALA A 133 13.95 -13.37 -14.84
N PHE A 134 12.83 -13.81 -14.25
CA PHE A 134 12.13 -15.03 -14.64
C PHE A 134 11.19 -14.85 -15.85
N ALA A 135 10.71 -13.62 -16.11
CA ALA A 135 9.92 -13.32 -17.30
C ALA A 135 10.77 -13.11 -18.56
N LEU A 136 12.01 -12.65 -18.42
CA LEU A 136 12.91 -12.34 -19.54
C LEU A 136 13.11 -13.51 -20.53
N PRO A 137 13.30 -14.78 -20.08
CA PRO A 137 13.44 -15.92 -20.99
C PRO A 137 12.17 -16.27 -21.77
N ALA A 138 10.98 -15.92 -21.24
CA ALA A 138 9.69 -16.19 -21.88
C ALA A 138 9.25 -15.07 -22.86
N MET A 139 9.82 -13.87 -22.75
CA MET A 139 9.51 -12.72 -23.61
C MET A 139 9.63 -13.00 -25.12
N PRO A 140 10.66 -13.71 -25.64
CA PRO A 140 10.77 -13.97 -27.08
C PRO A 140 9.67 -14.88 -27.63
N ALA A 141 9.22 -15.86 -26.82
CA ALA A 141 8.12 -16.75 -27.17
C ALA A 141 6.76 -16.03 -27.10
N LEU A 142 6.56 -15.18 -26.08
CA LEU A 142 5.36 -14.33 -25.95
C LEU A 142 5.27 -13.26 -27.06
N ALA A 143 6.41 -12.82 -27.60
CA ALA A 143 6.48 -11.91 -28.74
C ALA A 143 6.27 -12.60 -30.10
N GLY A 144 5.96 -13.90 -30.12
CA GLY A 144 5.73 -14.69 -31.34
C GLY A 144 6.98 -14.88 -32.20
N ARG A 145 8.19 -14.64 -31.65
CA ARG A 145 9.46 -14.71 -32.39
C ARG A 145 10.08 -16.09 -32.42
N TYR A 146 9.60 -17.03 -31.60
CA TYR A 146 10.12 -18.40 -31.47
C TYR A 146 9.01 -19.43 -31.22
N PRO A 147 9.27 -20.73 -31.49
CA PRO A 147 8.34 -21.82 -31.20
C PRO A 147 7.94 -21.87 -29.71
N PRO A 148 6.82 -22.55 -29.38
CA PRO A 148 6.27 -22.60 -28.02
C PRO A 148 7.31 -23.03 -26.98
N VAL A 149 7.21 -22.41 -25.81
CA VAL A 149 8.11 -22.60 -24.66
C VAL A 149 8.20 -24.09 -24.31
N GLY A 150 9.41 -24.67 -24.39
CA GLY A 150 9.65 -26.06 -24.00
C GLY A 150 9.41 -26.32 -22.50
N PRO A 151 9.25 -27.59 -22.08
CA PRO A 151 8.90 -27.95 -20.70
C PRO A 151 9.89 -27.43 -19.65
N GLU A 152 11.19 -27.34 -19.97
CA GLU A 152 12.23 -26.79 -19.08
C GLU A 152 12.06 -25.29 -18.83
N ALA A 153 11.73 -24.53 -19.87
CA ALA A 153 11.49 -23.10 -19.75
C ALA A 153 10.14 -22.82 -19.04
N MET A 154 9.15 -23.69 -19.20
CA MET A 154 7.89 -23.63 -18.44
C MET A 154 8.13 -23.92 -16.94
N LEU A 155 8.98 -24.89 -16.61
CA LEU A 155 9.39 -25.17 -15.23
C LEU A 155 10.17 -24.00 -14.60
N ALA A 156 11.05 -23.33 -15.36
CA ALA A 156 11.77 -22.15 -14.90
C ALA A 156 10.82 -20.96 -14.62
N VAL A 157 9.82 -20.74 -15.47
CA VAL A 157 8.78 -19.72 -15.26
C VAL A 157 7.91 -20.04 -14.04
N MET A 158 7.51 -21.31 -13.87
CA MET A 158 6.72 -21.73 -12.69
C MET A 158 7.50 -21.57 -11.40
N THR A 159 8.76 -22.02 -11.36
CA THR A 159 9.64 -21.83 -10.20
C THR A 159 9.84 -20.35 -9.91
N GLY A 160 10.05 -19.54 -10.95
CA GLY A 160 10.15 -18.09 -10.83
C GLY A 160 8.90 -17.44 -10.23
N PHE A 161 7.71 -17.86 -10.67
CA PHE A 161 6.46 -17.38 -10.12
C PHE A 161 6.30 -17.74 -8.63
N ILE A 162 6.68 -18.96 -8.23
CA ILE A 162 6.67 -19.37 -6.81
C ILE A 162 7.62 -18.49 -6.00
N VAL A 163 8.83 -18.24 -6.48
CA VAL A 163 9.81 -17.35 -5.80
C VAL A 163 9.24 -15.93 -5.64
N VAL A 164 8.67 -15.36 -6.70
CA VAL A 164 8.02 -14.04 -6.66
C VAL A 164 6.88 -14.03 -5.64
N LEU A 165 6.02 -15.05 -5.66
CA LEU A 165 4.90 -15.17 -4.73
C LEU A 165 5.38 -15.21 -3.28
N LEU A 166 6.42 -16.00 -2.97
CA LEU A 166 7.02 -16.08 -1.63
C LEU A 166 7.57 -14.72 -1.19
N LEU A 167 8.27 -14.01 -2.08
CA LEU A 167 8.79 -12.66 -1.78
C LEU A 167 7.67 -11.66 -1.51
N VAL A 168 6.58 -11.71 -2.28
CA VAL A 168 5.39 -10.87 -2.05
C VAL A 168 4.73 -11.18 -0.71
N VAL A 169 4.59 -12.46 -0.35
CA VAL A 169 4.05 -12.87 0.95
C VAL A 169 4.93 -12.38 2.10
N LEU A 170 6.25 -12.53 2.00
CA LEU A 170 7.18 -12.03 3.00
C LEU A 170 7.13 -10.49 3.10
N ALA A 171 7.03 -9.79 1.97
CA ALA A 171 6.86 -8.33 1.95
C ALA A 171 5.57 -7.89 2.64
N ALA A 172 4.48 -8.63 2.44
CA ALA A 172 3.19 -8.40 3.09
C ALA A 172 3.27 -8.64 4.61
N ILE A 173 3.93 -9.71 5.05
CA ILE A 173 4.16 -9.98 6.48
C ILE A 173 5.00 -8.85 7.12
N ALA A 174 6.07 -8.42 6.46
CA ALA A 174 6.88 -7.31 6.95
C ALA A 174 6.09 -6.00 7.05
N SER A 175 5.26 -5.70 6.03
CA SER A 175 4.35 -4.55 6.07
C SER A 175 3.32 -4.68 7.19
N PHE A 176 2.81 -5.88 7.45
CA PHE A 176 1.86 -6.14 8.53
C PHE A 176 2.48 -5.83 9.90
N VAL A 177 3.73 -6.27 10.14
CA VAL A 177 4.47 -5.91 11.36
C VAL A 177 4.61 -4.39 11.50
N ALA A 178 4.88 -3.68 10.40
CA ALA A 178 4.96 -2.22 10.42
C ALA A 178 3.63 -1.57 10.82
N ARG A 179 2.51 -2.07 10.29
CA ARG A 179 1.15 -1.61 10.61
C ARG A 179 0.78 -1.88 12.06
N ILE A 180 1.18 -3.01 12.63
CA ILE A 180 1.03 -3.25 14.09
C ILE A 180 1.83 -2.20 14.89
N GLY A 181 3.04 -1.87 14.44
CA GLY A 181 3.82 -0.79 15.03
C GLY A 181 3.08 0.56 15.02
N GLU A 182 2.44 0.90 13.90
CA GLU A 182 1.62 2.11 13.76
C GLU A 182 0.43 2.12 14.74
N ILE A 183 -0.31 1.02 14.82
CA ILE A 183 -1.44 0.86 15.75
C ILE A 183 -1.00 1.06 17.21
N LEU A 184 0.11 0.42 17.61
CA LEU A 184 0.66 0.56 18.96
C LEU A 184 1.08 2.01 19.23
N MET A 185 1.77 2.64 18.28
CA MET A 185 2.17 4.04 18.37
C MET A 185 0.94 4.94 18.61
N LEU A 186 -0.15 4.73 17.88
CA LEU A 186 -1.38 5.52 18.02
C LEU A 186 -2.05 5.36 19.39
N PHE A 187 -2.10 4.13 19.93
CA PHE A 187 -2.58 3.92 21.31
C PHE A 187 -1.71 4.63 22.34
N GLU A 188 -0.39 4.52 22.21
CA GLU A 188 0.58 5.16 23.10
C GLU A 188 0.49 6.69 23.02
N LEU A 189 0.31 7.25 21.81
CA LEU A 189 0.11 8.68 21.60
C LEU A 189 -1.20 9.17 22.22
N SER A 190 -2.28 8.40 22.12
CA SER A 190 -3.55 8.75 22.79
C SER A 190 -3.38 8.84 24.29
N SER A 191 -2.73 7.83 24.91
CA SER A 191 -2.42 7.84 26.34
C SER A 191 -1.52 9.01 26.74
N ALA A 192 -0.55 9.36 25.90
CA ALA A 192 0.40 10.42 26.17
C ALA A 192 -0.17 11.84 26.01
N THR A 193 -1.08 12.03 25.08
CA THR A 193 -1.64 13.36 24.72
C THR A 193 -3.04 13.59 25.27
N GLY A 194 -3.72 12.54 25.75
CA GLY A 194 -5.14 12.61 26.14
C GLY A 194 -6.10 12.79 24.96
N LEU A 195 -5.63 12.65 23.72
CA LEU A 195 -6.45 12.81 22.52
C LEU A 195 -7.00 11.45 22.08
N ASP A 196 -8.32 11.28 22.22
CA ASP A 196 -9.03 10.05 21.82
C ASP A 196 -8.95 9.78 20.32
N SER A 197 -8.73 10.80 19.49
CA SER A 197 -8.63 10.67 18.03
C SER A 197 -7.58 9.63 17.60
N PHE A 198 -6.44 9.53 18.30
CA PHE A 198 -5.42 8.53 17.98
C PHE A 198 -5.88 7.12 18.34
N LYS A 199 -6.54 6.94 19.48
CA LYS A 199 -7.11 5.65 19.90
C LYS A 199 -8.20 5.20 18.93
N THR A 200 -9.10 6.11 18.55
CA THR A 200 -10.15 5.82 17.56
C THR A 200 -9.54 5.45 16.22
N ALA A 201 -8.53 6.19 15.74
CA ALA A 201 -7.82 5.84 14.52
C ALA A 201 -7.21 4.43 14.58
N ALA A 202 -6.53 4.08 15.68
CA ALA A 202 -5.95 2.76 15.89
C ALA A 202 -7.01 1.65 15.82
N ILE A 203 -8.18 1.85 16.44
CA ILE A 203 -9.31 0.91 16.37
C ILE A 203 -9.80 0.77 14.93
N LEU A 204 -9.96 1.88 14.20
CA LEU A 204 -10.38 1.83 12.80
C LEU A 204 -9.37 1.07 11.93
N GLU A 205 -8.07 1.22 12.18
CA GLU A 205 -7.03 0.44 11.51
C GLU A 205 -7.13 -1.06 11.80
N VAL A 206 -7.38 -1.43 13.06
CA VAL A 206 -7.59 -2.85 13.43
C VAL A 206 -8.79 -3.42 12.69
N VAL A 207 -9.93 -2.72 12.70
CA VAL A 207 -11.14 -3.18 11.99
C VAL A 207 -10.89 -3.26 10.48
N GLN A 208 -10.19 -2.28 9.92
CA GLN A 208 -9.79 -2.25 8.50
C GLN A 208 -8.94 -3.47 8.12
N ILE A 209 -7.95 -3.83 8.94
CA ILE A 209 -7.13 -5.02 8.73
C ILE A 209 -8.00 -6.28 8.74
N LEU A 210 -8.89 -6.42 9.73
CA LEU A 210 -9.79 -7.57 9.84
C LEU A 210 -10.72 -7.69 8.62
N LEU A 211 -11.30 -6.58 8.17
CA LEU A 211 -12.13 -6.54 6.96
C LEU A 211 -11.35 -6.89 5.70
N SER A 212 -10.07 -6.52 5.64
CA SER A 212 -9.21 -6.87 4.51
C SER A 212 -8.99 -8.39 4.41
N PHE A 213 -8.89 -9.10 5.54
CA PHE A 213 -8.88 -10.57 5.52
C PHE A 213 -10.21 -11.16 5.06
N LEU A 214 -11.34 -10.59 5.50
CA LEU A 214 -12.67 -11.00 5.04
C LEU A 214 -12.88 -10.78 3.53
N SER A 215 -12.22 -9.78 2.94
CA SER A 215 -12.29 -9.51 1.50
C SER A 215 -11.67 -10.62 0.63
N ALA A 216 -10.86 -11.53 1.21
CA ALA A 216 -10.39 -12.72 0.52
C ALA A 216 -11.51 -13.75 0.26
N VAL A 217 -12.68 -13.59 0.89
CA VAL A 217 -13.88 -14.38 0.62
C VAL A 217 -14.59 -13.80 -0.61
N PRO A 218 -14.76 -14.55 -1.73
CA PRO A 218 -15.25 -14.00 -3.00
C PRO A 218 -16.59 -13.26 -2.91
N HIS A 219 -17.47 -13.66 -1.97
CA HIS A 219 -18.82 -13.11 -1.83
C HIS A 219 -18.87 -11.85 -0.95
N ALA A 220 -17.81 -11.57 -0.18
CA ALA A 220 -17.70 -10.39 0.67
C ALA A 220 -16.82 -9.29 0.05
N LEU A 221 -16.14 -9.58 -1.06
CA LEU A 221 -15.06 -8.79 -1.64
C LEU A 221 -15.45 -7.33 -1.94
N ALA A 222 -16.64 -7.10 -2.52
CA ALA A 222 -17.08 -5.75 -2.87
C ALA A 222 -17.41 -4.89 -1.64
N VAL A 223 -18.16 -5.43 -0.67
CA VAL A 223 -18.59 -4.69 0.53
C VAL A 223 -17.45 -4.54 1.53
N ALA A 224 -16.74 -5.63 1.83
CA ALA A 224 -15.61 -5.62 2.77
C ALA A 224 -14.42 -4.82 2.22
N GLY A 225 -14.18 -4.86 0.90
CA GLY A 225 -13.12 -4.07 0.26
C GLY A 225 -13.37 -2.56 0.34
N LEU A 226 -14.55 -2.10 -0.08
CA LEU A 226 -14.90 -0.67 -0.02
C LEU A 226 -14.96 -0.15 1.42
N LEU A 227 -15.52 -0.94 2.33
CA LEU A 227 -15.58 -0.57 3.75
C LEU A 227 -14.18 -0.49 4.36
N SER A 228 -13.29 -1.44 4.05
CA SER A 228 -11.88 -1.39 4.48
C SER A 228 -11.20 -0.09 4.05
N VAL A 229 -11.36 0.32 2.78
CA VAL A 229 -10.79 1.59 2.30
C VAL A 229 -11.40 2.80 3.01
N ALA A 230 -12.72 2.81 3.23
CA ALA A 230 -13.39 3.90 3.93
C ALA A 230 -12.91 4.04 5.39
N LEU A 231 -12.73 2.91 6.09
CA LEU A 231 -12.20 2.90 7.47
C LEU A 231 -10.75 3.40 7.50
N PHE A 232 -9.93 3.02 6.53
CA PHE A 232 -8.56 3.53 6.44
C PHE A 232 -8.53 5.05 6.25
N ILE A 233 -9.35 5.57 5.34
CA ILE A 233 -9.47 7.03 5.11
C ILE A 233 -9.93 7.73 6.40
N ALA A 234 -10.94 7.19 7.09
CA ALA A 234 -11.42 7.75 8.36
C ALA A 234 -10.33 7.76 9.43
N ALA A 235 -9.53 6.68 9.54
CA ALA A 235 -8.39 6.63 10.46
C ALA A 235 -7.37 7.74 10.14
N LEU A 236 -7.03 7.95 8.86
CA LEU A 236 -6.11 9.00 8.45
C LEU A 236 -6.61 10.41 8.77
N VAL A 237 -7.91 10.66 8.58
CA VAL A 237 -8.54 11.94 8.98
C VAL A 237 -8.39 12.17 10.48
N LEU A 238 -8.66 11.15 11.30
CA LEU A 238 -8.50 11.24 12.75
C LEU A 238 -7.03 11.45 13.17
N ILE A 239 -6.07 10.81 12.50
CA ILE A 239 -4.63 11.03 12.74
C ILE A 239 -4.26 12.48 12.41
N ARG A 240 -4.75 13.01 11.29
CA ARG A 240 -4.53 14.41 10.89
C ARG A 240 -5.07 15.39 11.93
N GLU A 241 -6.31 15.20 12.34
CA GLU A 241 -6.97 16.06 13.33
C GLU A 241 -6.33 15.96 14.70
N GLY A 242 -6.02 14.74 15.15
CA GLY A 242 -5.31 14.47 16.40
C GLY A 242 -3.95 15.17 16.43
N SER A 243 -3.18 15.03 15.35
CA SER A 243 -1.87 15.69 15.22
C SER A 243 -2.00 17.21 15.21
N ALA A 244 -3.02 17.77 14.56
CA ALA A 244 -3.26 19.21 14.55
C ALA A 244 -3.65 19.75 15.94
N LYS A 245 -4.51 19.03 16.67
CA LYS A 245 -4.88 19.37 18.06
C LYS A 245 -3.68 19.26 19.00
N ALA A 246 -2.89 18.20 18.85
CA ALA A 246 -1.66 17.96 19.60
C ALA A 246 -0.62 19.08 19.42
N LEU A 247 -0.53 19.66 18.22
CA LEU A 247 0.34 20.80 17.91
C LEU A 247 -0.16 22.13 18.48
N ALA A 248 -1.47 22.26 18.70
CA ALA A 248 -2.08 23.45 19.28
C ALA A 248 -1.98 23.48 20.82
N GLN A 249 -1.65 22.34 21.44
CA GLN A 249 -1.49 22.19 22.89
C GLN A 249 0.00 22.13 23.26
N PRO A 250 0.42 22.70 24.39
CA PRO A 250 1.77 22.50 24.90
C PRO A 250 2.00 21.01 25.20
N PRO A 251 3.19 20.44 24.91
CA PRO A 251 3.48 19.04 25.20
C PRO A 251 3.30 18.78 26.69
N ALA A 252 2.48 17.78 27.04
CA ALA A 252 2.39 17.30 28.40
C ALA A 252 3.79 16.86 28.88
N ALA A 253 4.16 17.30 30.08
CA ALA A 253 5.47 17.06 30.68
C ALA A 253 5.73 15.57 30.97
#